data_AF-A0A166ILY8-F1
#
_entry.id   AF-A0A166ILY8-F1
#
_cell.length_a   1.000
_cell.length_b   1.000
_cell.length_c   1.000
_cell.angle_alpha   90.00
_cell.angle_beta   90.00
_cell.angle_gamma   90.00
#
_symmetry.space_group_name_H-M   'P 1'
#
loop_
_entity.id
_entity.type
_entity.pdbx_description
1 polymer ?
#
loop_
_entity_poly.entity_id
_entity_poly.type
_entity_poly.pdbx_seq_one_letter_code
_entity_poly.pdbx_strand_id
1 'polypeptide(L)'
;MLPFALKAVWFGLSASGTLSCWVVLIALARTINIWWLPLLYCSVVTALEGIFCLGMIYHMDPFQMPDAFRLAQIFVISFSALVLTGVALTFIWATTASVIWPESVNGSAKSTLSWRHVYFIPLLVIPTVFAVAQIVLVVTLDAYAPSDNFHADVTGHLWICLLGYAGMPMIESIPCFCLTVYAGMRVAR
;
A
#
# COMPACT_ATOMS: atom_id res chain seq x y z
N MET A 1 -12.64 13.36 19.36
CA MET A 1 -13.24 12.05 19.69
C MET A 1 -14.55 11.78 18.93
N LEU A 2 -14.50 10.97 17.87
CA LEU A 2 -15.69 10.62 17.06
C LEU A 2 -16.62 9.60 17.77
N PRO A 3 -17.94 9.64 17.53
CA PRO A 3 -18.91 8.72 18.13
C PRO A 3 -18.57 7.26 17.81
N PHE A 4 -18.78 6.37 18.78
CA PHE A 4 -18.50 4.93 18.63
C PHE A 4 -19.26 4.29 17.46
N ALA A 5 -20.49 4.72 17.19
CA ALA A 5 -21.27 4.23 16.05
C ALA A 5 -20.54 4.46 14.71
N LEU A 6 -19.87 5.61 14.55
CA LEU A 6 -19.12 5.90 13.34
C LEU A 6 -17.86 5.03 13.23
N LYS A 7 -17.19 4.74 14.35
CA LYS A 7 -16.04 3.81 14.41
C LYS A 7 -16.45 2.40 13.95
N ALA A 8 -17.60 1.92 14.41
CA ALA A 8 -18.16 0.64 14.00
C ALA A 8 -18.53 0.60 12.50
N VAL A 9 -19.06 1.70 11.96
CA VAL A 9 -19.31 1.83 10.51
C VAL A 9 -18.00 1.76 9.72
N TRP A 10 -16.95 2.47 10.15
CA TRP A 10 -15.63 2.40 9.51
C TRP A 10 -15.07 0.98 9.53
N PHE A 11 -15.15 0.28 10.65
CA PHE A 11 -14.76 -1.12 10.75
C PHE A 11 -15.54 -2.01 9.75
N GLY A 12 -16.87 -1.86 9.68
CA GLY A 12 -17.70 -2.62 8.76
C GLY A 12 -17.37 -2.35 7.29
N LEU A 13 -17.13 -1.08 6.94
CA LEU A 13 -16.71 -0.68 5.59
C LEU A 13 -15.33 -1.24 5.24
N SER A 14 -14.35 -1.15 6.15
CA SER A 14 -13.02 -1.74 5.96
C SER A 14 -13.10 -3.25 5.74
N ALA A 15 -13.77 -3.98 6.63
CA ALA A 15 -13.85 -5.44 6.55
C ALA A 15 -14.58 -5.92 5.28
N SER A 16 -15.73 -5.31 4.96
CA SER A 16 -16.47 -5.64 3.73
C SER A 16 -15.71 -5.26 2.46
N GLY A 17 -15.02 -4.11 2.49
CA GLY A 17 -14.11 -3.65 1.44
C GLY A 17 -12.99 -4.67 1.18
N THR A 18 -12.31 -5.13 2.23
CA THR A 18 -11.26 -6.16 2.11
C THR A 18 -11.80 -7.45 1.52
N LEU A 19 -12.94 -7.97 2.00
CA LEU A 19 -13.56 -9.19 1.48
C LEU A 19 -13.94 -9.05 0.00
N SER A 20 -14.56 -7.94 -0.37
CA SER A 20 -14.93 -7.67 -1.76
C SER A 20 -13.69 -7.59 -2.67
N CYS A 21 -12.60 -6.98 -2.17
CA CYS A 21 -11.33 -6.90 -2.87
C CYS A 21 -10.76 -8.29 -3.17
N TRP A 22 -10.78 -9.21 -2.19
CA TRP A 22 -10.37 -10.60 -2.39
C TRP A 22 -11.17 -11.29 -3.51
N VAL A 23 -12.49 -11.15 -3.50
CA VAL A 23 -13.36 -11.78 -4.52
C VAL A 23 -13.02 -11.26 -5.92
N VAL A 24 -12.91 -9.94 -6.08
CA VAL A 24 -12.62 -9.31 -7.37
C VAL A 24 -11.22 -9.68 -7.87
N LEU A 25 -10.21 -9.62 -7.00
CA LEU A 25 -8.83 -9.89 -7.38
C LEU A 25 -8.54 -11.37 -7.63
N ILE A 26 -9.22 -12.30 -6.96
CA ILE A 26 -9.18 -13.73 -7.31
C ILE A 26 -9.80 -13.96 -8.70
N ALA A 27 -10.94 -13.33 -8.98
CA ALA A 27 -11.57 -13.42 -10.30
C ALA A 27 -10.64 -12.87 -11.39
N LEU A 28 -10.00 -11.73 -11.14
CA LEU A 28 -8.99 -11.15 -12.03
C LEU A 28 -7.78 -12.08 -12.22
N ALA A 29 -7.24 -12.65 -11.15
CA ALA A 29 -6.10 -13.57 -11.22
C ALA A 29 -6.38 -14.77 -12.13
N ARG A 30 -7.61 -15.29 -12.07
CA ARG A 30 -8.08 -16.40 -12.92
C ARG A 30 -8.18 -16.00 -14.39
N THR A 31 -8.65 -14.79 -14.70
CA THR A 31 -8.82 -14.35 -16.10
C THR A 31 -7.49 -14.03 -16.77
N ILE A 32 -6.56 -13.39 -16.06
CA ILE A 32 -5.23 -13.04 -16.60
C ILE A 32 -4.20 -14.19 -16.47
N ASN A 33 -4.55 -15.26 -15.74
CA ASN A 33 -3.69 -16.38 -15.38
C ASN A 33 -2.38 -15.96 -14.65
N ILE A 34 -2.49 -14.98 -13.76
CA ILE A 34 -1.37 -14.45 -12.97
C ILE A 34 -1.84 -14.27 -11.55
N TRP A 35 -1.27 -15.09 -10.67
CA TRP A 35 -1.71 -15.20 -9.28
C TRP A 35 -0.88 -14.38 -8.30
N TRP A 36 0.40 -14.17 -8.60
CA TRP A 36 1.32 -13.56 -7.63
C TRP A 36 0.94 -12.12 -7.28
N LEU A 37 0.58 -11.30 -8.27
CA LEU A 37 0.31 -9.88 -8.07
C LEU A 37 -1.01 -9.66 -7.30
N PRO A 38 -2.14 -10.29 -7.70
CA PRO A 38 -3.40 -10.13 -6.96
C PRO A 38 -3.32 -10.71 -5.54
N LEU A 39 -2.66 -11.86 -5.35
CA LEU A 39 -2.47 -12.45 -4.01
C LEU A 39 -1.59 -11.57 -3.12
N LEU A 40 -0.51 -10.99 -3.66
CA LEU A 40 0.34 -10.07 -2.92
C LEU A 40 -0.47 -8.84 -2.48
N TYR A 41 -1.20 -8.20 -3.41
CA TYR A 41 -2.07 -7.06 -3.11
C TYR A 41 -3.07 -7.41 -2.00
N CYS A 42 -3.80 -8.52 -2.15
CA CYS A 42 -4.79 -8.99 -1.18
C CYS A 42 -4.17 -9.26 0.20
N SER A 43 -3.00 -9.88 0.27
CA SER A 43 -2.33 -10.16 1.54
C SER A 43 -1.93 -8.88 2.27
N VAL A 44 -1.38 -7.90 1.54
CA VAL A 44 -0.91 -6.63 2.11
C VAL A 44 -2.06 -5.73 2.53
N VAL A 45 -3.13 -5.62 1.73
CA VAL A 45 -4.32 -4.86 2.14
C VAL A 45 -5.00 -5.51 3.35
N THR A 46 -4.98 -6.83 3.47
CA THR A 46 -5.49 -7.53 4.66
C THR A 46 -4.64 -7.23 5.89
N ALA A 47 -3.31 -7.10 5.76
CA ALA A 47 -2.45 -6.71 6.86
C ALA A 47 -2.73 -5.25 7.32
N LEU A 48 -2.89 -4.33 6.35
CA LEU A 48 -3.21 -2.92 6.61
C LEU A 48 -4.58 -2.78 7.31
N GLU A 49 -5.62 -3.33 6.72
CA GLU A 49 -6.98 -3.25 7.28
C GLU A 49 -7.10 -4.08 8.55
N GLY A 50 -6.37 -5.19 8.64
CA GLY A 50 -6.32 -6.05 9.83
C GLY A 50 -5.78 -5.30 11.05
N ILE A 51 -4.65 -4.59 10.91
CA ILE A 51 -4.08 -3.82 12.04
C ILE A 51 -4.96 -2.62 12.41
N PHE A 52 -5.63 -2.01 11.42
CA PHE A 52 -6.62 -0.96 11.66
C PHE A 52 -7.82 -1.50 12.45
N CYS A 53 -8.39 -2.61 11.99
CA CYS A 53 -9.53 -3.29 12.60
C CYS A 53 -9.22 -3.83 14.01
N LEU A 54 -8.00 -4.31 14.25
CA LEU A 54 -7.54 -4.70 15.59
C LEU A 54 -7.59 -3.53 16.59
N GLY A 55 -7.52 -2.28 16.11
CA GLY A 55 -7.73 -1.09 16.92
C GLY A 55 -9.09 -1.05 17.62
N MET A 56 -10.10 -1.80 17.15
CA MET A 56 -11.39 -1.93 17.82
C MET A 56 -11.30 -2.55 19.22
N ILE A 57 -10.28 -3.38 19.50
CA ILE A 57 -10.05 -3.93 20.85
C ILE A 57 -9.88 -2.80 21.87
N TYR A 58 -9.29 -1.68 21.44
CA TYR A 58 -9.08 -0.46 22.22
C TYR A 58 -10.07 0.64 21.84
N HIS A 59 -11.26 0.27 21.35
CA HIS A 59 -12.31 1.21 20.92
C HIS A 59 -11.85 2.26 19.88
N MET A 60 -10.82 1.95 19.09
CA MET A 60 -10.16 2.90 18.17
C MET A 60 -9.81 4.22 18.88
N ASP A 61 -9.28 4.12 20.09
CA ASP A 61 -8.83 5.24 20.91
C ASP A 61 -7.32 5.12 21.17
N PRO A 62 -6.48 5.92 20.49
CA PRO A 62 -5.02 5.88 20.67
C PRO A 62 -4.56 6.14 22.11
N PHE A 63 -5.38 6.80 22.94
CA PHE A 63 -5.03 7.05 24.35
C PHE A 63 -5.14 5.80 25.22
N GLN A 64 -5.89 4.78 24.77
CA GLN A 64 -6.03 3.49 25.46
C GLN A 64 -5.09 2.42 24.91
N MET A 65 -4.38 2.71 23.82
CA MET A 65 -3.51 1.75 23.14
C MET A 65 -2.13 1.70 23.80
N PRO A 66 -1.59 0.51 24.11
CA PRO A 66 -0.23 0.38 24.60
C PRO A 66 0.77 0.82 23.52
N ASP A 67 1.91 1.36 23.95
CA ASP A 67 2.93 1.97 23.08
C ASP A 67 3.40 1.01 21.97
N ALA A 68 3.61 -0.26 22.33
CA ALA A 68 3.99 -1.30 21.38
C ALA A 68 2.95 -1.51 20.28
N PHE A 69 1.65 -1.45 20.61
CA PHE A 69 0.58 -1.58 19.63
C PHE A 69 0.50 -0.35 18.72
N ARG A 70 0.67 0.84 19.27
CA ARG A 70 0.70 2.09 18.49
C ARG A 70 1.84 2.10 17.48
N LEU A 71 3.03 1.72 17.91
CA LEU A 71 4.22 1.62 17.07
C LEU A 71 4.05 0.55 15.98
N ALA A 72 3.50 -0.61 16.34
CA ALA A 72 3.17 -1.66 15.37
C ALA A 72 2.14 -1.18 14.34
N GLN A 73 1.11 -0.44 14.77
CA GLN A 73 0.07 0.09 13.90
C GLN A 73 0.64 1.10 12.89
N ILE A 74 1.46 2.05 13.34
CA ILE A 74 2.15 3.02 12.48
C ILE A 74 3.03 2.31 11.44
N PHE A 75 3.82 1.33 11.90
CA PHE A 75 4.74 0.58 11.04
C PHE A 75 3.99 -0.26 10.00
N VAL A 76 3.02 -1.06 10.43
CA VAL A 76 2.29 -1.98 9.53
C VAL A 76 1.47 -1.19 8.50
N ILE A 77 0.80 -0.10 8.90
CA ILE A 77 0.05 0.74 7.97
C ILE A 77 1.00 1.36 6.95
N SER A 78 2.11 1.97 7.40
CA SER A 78 3.05 2.64 6.50
C SER A 78 3.74 1.66 5.56
N PHE A 79 4.26 0.54 6.08
CA PHE A 79 4.88 -0.51 5.28
C PHE A 79 3.90 -1.09 4.25
N SER A 80 2.67 -1.39 4.67
CA SER A 80 1.65 -1.93 3.76
C SER A 80 1.28 -0.93 2.67
N ALA A 81 1.15 0.36 3.00
CA ALA A 81 0.90 1.41 2.01
C ALA A 81 2.05 1.51 0.99
N LEU A 82 3.30 1.46 1.44
CA LEU A 82 4.48 1.47 0.57
C LEU A 82 4.50 0.25 -0.37
N VAL A 83 4.23 -0.95 0.15
CA VAL A 83 4.17 -2.17 -0.68
C VAL A 83 3.01 -2.11 -1.68
N LEU A 84 1.83 -1.66 -1.28
CA LEU A 84 0.68 -1.48 -2.20
C LEU A 84 1.01 -0.48 -3.31
N THR A 85 1.76 0.57 -2.99
CA THR A 85 2.25 1.54 -3.98
C THR A 85 3.23 0.88 -4.95
N GLY A 86 4.18 0.10 -4.45
CA GLY A 86 5.10 -0.69 -5.29
C GLY A 86 4.38 -1.70 -6.20
N VAL A 87 3.29 -2.31 -5.72
CA VAL A 87 2.41 -3.18 -6.52
C VAL A 87 1.75 -2.39 -7.65
N ALA A 88 1.18 -1.22 -7.35
CA ALA A 88 0.55 -0.36 -8.35
C ALA A 88 1.58 0.13 -9.40
N LEU A 89 2.76 0.56 -8.96
CA LEU A 89 3.85 0.97 -9.84
C LEU A 89 4.29 -0.17 -10.77
N THR A 90 4.44 -1.37 -10.22
CA THR A 90 4.80 -2.57 -11.01
C THR A 90 3.75 -2.88 -12.07
N PHE A 91 2.47 -2.77 -11.72
CA PHE A 91 1.37 -2.97 -12.66
C PHE A 91 1.41 -1.94 -13.80
N ILE A 92 1.48 -0.64 -13.45
CA ILE A 92 1.53 0.47 -14.42
C ILE A 92 2.75 0.35 -15.33
N TRP A 93 3.91 0.01 -14.76
CA TRP A 93 5.12 -0.19 -15.54
C TRP A 93 4.99 -1.37 -16.51
N ALA A 94 4.50 -2.52 -16.05
CA ALA A 94 4.34 -3.70 -16.88
C ALA A 94 3.37 -3.47 -18.04
N THR A 95 2.21 -2.85 -17.78
CA THR A 95 1.23 -2.53 -18.82
C THR A 95 1.78 -1.52 -19.82
N THR A 96 2.38 -0.43 -19.33
CA THR A 96 2.92 0.62 -20.18
C THR A 96 4.11 0.13 -21.02
N ALA A 97 5.00 -0.67 -20.43
CA ALA A 97 6.14 -1.24 -21.16
C ALA A 97 5.68 -2.19 -22.27
N SER A 98 4.60 -2.95 -22.08
CA SER A 98 4.05 -3.81 -23.15
C SER A 98 3.50 -3.02 -24.32
N VAL A 99 2.99 -1.82 -24.07
CA VAL A 99 2.47 -0.91 -25.10
C VAL A 99 3.60 -0.17 -25.80
N ILE A 100 4.60 0.36 -25.08
CA ILE A 100 5.65 1.22 -25.64
C ILE A 100 6.83 0.40 -26.20
N TRP A 101 7.20 -0.70 -25.56
CA TRP A 101 8.33 -1.54 -25.95
C TRP A 101 7.93 -3.01 -26.04
N PRO A 102 7.06 -3.38 -26.99
CA PRO A 102 6.56 -4.75 -27.11
C PRO A 102 7.69 -5.76 -27.36
N GLU A 103 8.74 -5.39 -28.10
CA GLU A 103 9.86 -6.29 -28.44
C GLU A 103 10.72 -6.67 -27.23
N SER A 104 10.98 -5.72 -26.31
CA SER A 104 11.78 -5.98 -25.10
C SER A 104 10.99 -6.76 -24.03
N VAL A 105 9.65 -6.70 -24.09
CA VAL A 105 8.76 -7.38 -23.16
C VAL A 105 8.41 -8.80 -23.64
N ASN A 106 8.13 -8.98 -24.93
CA ASN A 106 7.70 -10.25 -25.53
C ASN A 106 8.86 -11.20 -25.90
N GLY A 107 10.10 -10.70 -26.01
CA GLY A 107 11.25 -11.53 -26.39
C GLY A 107 11.70 -12.57 -25.35
N SER A 108 11.23 -12.49 -24.09
CA SER A 108 11.71 -13.34 -22.99
C SER A 108 10.61 -13.90 -22.07
N ALA A 109 9.39 -13.35 -22.08
CA ALA A 109 8.33 -13.72 -21.14
C ALA A 109 7.03 -14.15 -21.84
N LYS A 110 6.42 -15.23 -21.35
CA LYS A 110 5.12 -15.75 -21.84
C LYS A 110 3.92 -14.81 -21.58
N SER A 111 4.07 -13.80 -20.72
CA SER A 111 3.00 -12.88 -20.34
C SER A 111 3.55 -11.52 -19.88
N THR A 112 2.85 -10.44 -20.23
CA THR A 112 3.17 -9.04 -19.88
C THR A 112 3.46 -8.84 -18.39
N LEU A 113 2.74 -9.55 -17.52
CA LEU A 113 2.77 -9.43 -16.06
C LEU A 113 3.47 -10.63 -15.38
N SER A 114 4.24 -11.41 -16.14
CA SER A 114 5.06 -12.47 -15.56
C SER A 114 6.06 -11.89 -14.57
N TRP A 115 6.31 -12.60 -13.47
CA TRP A 115 7.31 -12.19 -12.47
C TRP A 115 8.68 -11.91 -13.12
N ARG A 116 9.29 -10.76 -12.78
CA ARG A 116 10.66 -10.39 -13.15
C ARG A 116 11.41 -9.99 -11.89
N HIS A 117 12.68 -10.37 -11.79
CA HIS A 117 13.53 -10.05 -10.63
C HIS A 117 13.64 -8.54 -10.38
N VAL A 118 13.50 -7.70 -11.41
CA VAL A 118 13.49 -6.24 -11.27
C VAL A 118 12.34 -5.75 -10.38
N TYR A 119 11.23 -6.48 -10.31
CA TYR A 119 10.08 -6.12 -9.46
C TYR A 119 10.38 -6.24 -7.96
N PHE A 120 11.45 -6.93 -7.54
CA PHE A 120 11.88 -6.92 -6.14
C PHE A 120 12.22 -5.52 -5.63
N ILE A 121 12.68 -4.62 -6.50
CA ILE A 121 13.07 -3.26 -6.11
C ILE A 121 11.85 -2.49 -5.57
N PRO A 122 10.78 -2.23 -6.37
CA PRO A 122 9.62 -1.51 -5.88
C PRO A 122 8.78 -2.29 -4.86
N LEU A 123 8.80 -3.63 -4.89
CA LEU A 123 7.95 -4.44 -4.00
C LEU A 123 8.53 -4.68 -2.62
N LEU A 124 9.86 -4.68 -2.48
CA LEU A 124 10.51 -5.09 -1.24
C LEU A 124 11.62 -4.14 -0.82
N VAL A 125 12.55 -3.81 -1.72
CA VAL A 125 13.71 -2.98 -1.36
C VAL A 125 13.27 -1.58 -0.92
N ILE A 126 12.52 -0.89 -1.77
CA ILE A 126 12.10 0.48 -1.49
C ILE A 126 11.17 0.54 -0.25
N PRO A 127 10.09 -0.29 -0.15
CA PRO A 127 9.25 -0.29 1.04
C PRO A 127 9.99 -0.60 2.33
N THR A 128 10.93 -1.55 2.32
CA THR A 128 11.70 -1.92 3.51
C THR A 128 12.63 -0.78 3.95
N VAL A 129 13.38 -0.18 3.03
CA VAL A 129 14.31 0.92 3.36
C VAL A 129 13.54 2.10 3.96
N PHE A 130 12.42 2.49 3.34
CA PHE A 130 11.62 3.61 3.79
C PHE A 130 10.90 3.33 5.10
N ALA A 131 10.30 2.14 5.27
CA ALA A 131 9.65 1.76 6.53
C ALA A 131 10.64 1.67 7.69
N VAL A 132 11.86 1.14 7.45
CA VAL A 132 12.92 1.11 8.46
C VAL A 132 13.39 2.52 8.81
N ALA A 133 13.60 3.39 7.82
CA ALA A 133 13.98 4.78 8.08
C ALA A 133 12.89 5.52 8.88
N GLN A 134 11.62 5.33 8.50
CA GLN A 134 10.49 5.93 9.19
C GLN A 134 10.39 5.45 10.64
N ILE A 135 10.46 4.15 10.91
CA ILE A 135 10.29 3.63 12.27
C ILE A 135 11.45 4.03 13.18
N VAL A 136 12.68 4.07 12.65
CA VAL A 136 13.84 4.59 13.39
C VAL A 136 13.62 6.06 13.77
N LEU A 137 13.13 6.89 12.85
CA LEU A 137 12.82 8.29 13.14
C LEU A 137 11.67 8.45 14.14
N VAL A 138 10.61 7.64 14.02
CA VAL A 138 9.48 7.65 14.96
C VAL A 138 9.95 7.33 16.38
N VAL A 139 10.81 6.32 16.56
CA VAL A 139 11.36 5.94 17.87
C VAL A 139 12.33 6.98 18.40
N THR A 140 13.25 7.46 17.57
CA THR A 140 14.29 8.42 18.00
C THR A 140 13.73 9.80 18.33
N LEU A 141 12.64 10.21 17.70
CA LEU A 141 11.99 11.51 17.91
C LEU A 141 10.76 11.42 18.82
N ASP A 142 10.50 10.25 19.42
CA ASP A 142 9.34 9.98 20.28
C ASP A 142 7.99 10.37 19.62
N ALA A 143 7.92 10.21 18.30
CA ALA A 143 6.86 10.74 17.44
C ALA A 143 5.64 9.81 17.35
N TYR A 144 5.32 9.06 18.41
CA TYR A 144 4.21 8.10 18.47
C TYR A 144 3.21 8.43 19.59
N ALA A 145 3.17 9.69 20.04
CA ALA A 145 2.25 10.15 21.07
C ALA A 145 0.78 9.91 20.66
N PRO A 146 -0.15 9.74 21.61
CA PRO A 146 -1.55 9.53 21.28
C PRO A 146 -2.12 10.75 20.56
N SER A 147 -2.93 10.53 19.52
CA SER A 147 -3.61 11.58 18.77
C SER A 147 -5.12 11.34 18.73
N ASP A 148 -5.90 12.38 18.44
CA ASP A 148 -7.38 12.32 18.38
C ASP A 148 -7.90 11.72 17.05
N ASN A 149 -7.19 10.69 16.54
CA ASN A 149 -7.49 9.96 15.31
C ASN A 149 -8.01 8.53 15.61
N PHE A 150 -8.55 7.85 14.59
CA PHE A 150 -9.06 6.47 14.72
C PHE A 150 -7.96 5.41 14.89
N HIS A 151 -6.72 5.74 14.54
CA HIS A 151 -5.56 4.87 14.63
C HIS A 151 -4.37 5.67 15.14
N ALA A 152 -3.36 4.98 15.66
CA ALA A 152 -2.08 5.61 15.97
C ALA A 152 -1.38 6.03 14.68
N ASP A 153 -1.01 7.31 14.60
CA ASP A 153 -0.22 7.88 13.51
C ASP A 153 0.94 8.70 14.08
N VAL A 154 1.87 9.10 13.23
CA VAL A 154 3.03 9.91 13.62
C VAL A 154 2.58 11.30 14.07
N THR A 155 3.00 11.68 15.27
CA THR A 155 2.62 12.96 15.89
C THR A 155 3.80 13.93 15.99
N GLY A 156 3.52 15.24 15.93
CA GLY A 156 4.50 16.32 16.12
C GLY A 156 5.35 16.62 14.88
N HIS A 157 5.86 15.59 14.20
CA HIS A 157 6.75 15.71 13.05
C HIS A 157 6.13 15.13 11.77
N LEU A 158 5.17 15.86 11.18
CA LEU A 158 4.43 15.46 9.96
C LEU A 158 5.32 15.07 8.77
N TRP A 159 6.53 15.62 8.67
CA TRP A 159 7.46 15.29 7.59
C TRP A 159 7.91 13.81 7.63
N ILE A 160 7.85 13.14 8.78
CA ILE A 160 8.15 11.71 8.90
C ILE A 160 7.11 10.87 8.14
N CYS A 161 5.86 11.34 8.01
CA CYS A 161 4.84 10.68 7.19
C CYS A 161 5.20 10.66 5.70
N LEU A 162 6.08 11.59 5.24
CA LEU A 162 6.58 11.57 3.86
C LEU A 162 7.42 10.32 3.57
N LEU A 163 8.07 9.76 4.58
CA LEU A 163 8.82 8.50 4.45
C LEU A 163 7.91 7.27 4.46
N GLY A 164 6.67 7.42 4.93
CA GLY A 164 5.67 6.36 4.97
C GLY A 164 4.63 6.52 3.86
N TYR A 165 3.36 6.51 4.27
CA TYR A 165 2.21 6.48 3.37
C TYR A 165 2.00 7.77 2.54
N ALA A 166 2.62 8.91 2.89
CA ALA A 166 2.28 10.19 2.26
C ALA A 166 3.22 10.57 1.09
N GLY A 167 4.52 10.33 1.19
CA GLY A 167 5.48 10.91 0.25
C GLY A 167 5.73 10.04 -0.99
N MET A 168 6.04 8.75 -0.80
CA MET A 168 6.35 7.87 -1.93
C MET A 168 5.21 7.75 -2.94
N PRO A 169 3.93 7.56 -2.54
CA PRO A 169 2.84 7.50 -3.52
C PRO A 169 2.70 8.79 -4.32
N MET A 170 2.97 9.94 -3.68
CA MET A 170 2.93 11.23 -4.37
C MET A 170 4.05 11.35 -5.41
N ILE A 171 5.29 11.02 -5.05
CA ILE A 171 6.44 11.09 -5.96
C ILE A 171 6.27 10.13 -7.14
N GLU A 172 5.78 8.93 -6.88
CA GLU A 172 5.59 7.90 -7.91
C GLU A 172 4.36 8.15 -8.80
N SER A 173 3.35 8.88 -8.31
CA SER A 173 2.15 9.19 -9.09
C SER A 173 2.44 10.03 -10.35
N ILE A 174 3.41 10.96 -10.28
CA ILE A 174 3.76 11.85 -11.39
C ILE A 174 4.31 11.07 -12.60
N PRO A 175 5.37 10.23 -12.48
CA PRO A 175 5.85 9.44 -13.60
C PRO A 175 4.81 8.42 -14.07
N CYS A 176 4.03 7.82 -13.17
CA CYS A 176 2.94 6.91 -13.53
C CYS A 176 1.89 7.59 -14.41
N PHE A 177 1.51 8.82 -14.07
CA PHE A 177 0.56 9.61 -14.85
C PHE A 177 1.09 9.90 -16.26
N CYS A 178 2.32 10.41 -16.36
CA CYS A 178 2.95 10.71 -17.65
C CYS A 178 3.07 9.46 -18.55
N LEU A 179 3.49 8.33 -17.97
CA LEU A 179 3.60 7.05 -18.68
C LEU A 179 2.23 6.55 -19.17
N THR A 180 1.21 6.62 -18.32
CA THR A 180 -0.15 6.18 -18.66
C THR A 180 -0.75 7.04 -19.77
N VAL A 181 -0.57 8.36 -19.71
CA VAL A 181 -1.01 9.29 -20.77
C VAL A 181 -0.31 8.98 -22.09
N TYR A 182 1.01 8.79 -22.07
CA TYR A 182 1.77 8.47 -23.28
C TYR A 182 1.37 7.10 -23.87
N ALA A 183 1.19 6.08 -23.05
CA ALA A 183 0.69 4.78 -23.49
C ALA A 183 -0.71 4.89 -24.11
N GLY A 184 -1.61 5.66 -23.50
CA GLY A 184 -2.95 5.92 -24.04
C GLY A 184 -2.93 6.62 -25.39
N MET A 185 -2.09 7.65 -25.56
CA MET A 185 -1.89 8.33 -26.85
C MET A 185 -1.35 7.38 -27.93
N ARG A 186 -0.50 6.41 -27.56
CA ARG A 186 0.04 5.43 -28.51
C ARG A 186 -1.01 4.43 -28.97
N VAL A 187 -1.88 3.96 -28.07
CA VAL A 187 -2.95 2.99 -28.41
C VAL A 187 -4.06 3.65 -29.24
N ALA A 188 -4.32 4.94 -29.02
CA ALA A 188 -5.34 5.69 -29.77
C ALA A 188 -4.94 6.06 -31.21
N ARG A 189 -3.66 5.89 -31.57
CA ARG A 189 -3.12 6.20 -32.89
C ARG A 189 -2.98 4.93 -33.74
#